data_AF-A0A1G3X291-F1
#
_entry.id   AF-A0A1G3X291-F1
#
_cell.length_a   1.000
_cell.length_b   1.000
_cell.length_c   1.000
_cell.angle_alpha   90.00
_cell.angle_beta   90.00
_cell.angle_gamma   90.00
#
_symmetry.space_group_name_H-M   'P 1'
#
loop_
_entity.id
_entity.type
_entity.pdbx_description
1 polymer ?
#
loop_
_entity_poly.entity_id
_entity_poly.type
_entity_poly.pdbx_seq_one_letter_code
_entity_poly.pdbx_strand_id
1 'polypeptide(L)'
;MAFLNSWWVYSLMSIIFLYVLTQSVYALLKAKKRAIELGFSKEQINQTISSSMVFSLAPSVAILIGLVALTKIFGSMIAGWRLATLGAVTYELPAAINVINGVFGRQIGDTLTTEMVITAVWVMTLGCLPPLIIIPFFFKKMSLGMKKMREKDQTWNQIMMDALFIGMISAFAGYILAPKTPEGEDPYISVLGLIVFATSAVLIMVLGYLMKKYKWEWLKNYALPVSMIVSMALAIVYAGLGVR
;
A
#
# COMPACT_ATOMS: atom_id res chain seq x y z
N MET A 1 20.80 -9.12 -15.56
CA MET A 1 19.32 -8.95 -15.49
C MET A 1 18.51 -9.76 -16.50
N ALA A 2 19.11 -10.64 -17.33
CA ALA A 2 18.36 -11.44 -18.32
C ALA A 2 17.29 -12.37 -17.72
N PHE A 3 17.43 -12.78 -16.46
CA PHE A 3 16.47 -13.67 -15.81
C PHE A 3 15.14 -12.98 -15.48
N LEU A 4 15.13 -11.67 -15.19
CA LEU A 4 13.91 -10.93 -14.82
C LEU A 4 12.88 -10.90 -15.95
N ASN A 5 13.36 -10.94 -17.20
CA ASN A 5 12.54 -10.94 -18.40
C ASN A 5 12.55 -12.30 -19.12
N SER A 6 12.89 -13.39 -18.43
CA SER A 6 12.90 -14.72 -19.03
C SER A 6 11.50 -15.31 -19.14
N TRP A 7 11.23 -16.02 -20.23
CA TRP A 7 9.91 -16.59 -20.54
C TRP A 7 9.36 -17.48 -19.39
N TRP A 8 10.22 -18.23 -18.71
CA TRP A 8 9.81 -19.12 -17.61
C TRP A 8 9.34 -18.34 -16.38
N VAL A 9 9.91 -17.16 -16.09
CA VAL A 9 9.43 -16.28 -15.02
C VAL A 9 8.04 -15.76 -15.36
N TYR A 10 7.84 -15.33 -16.60
CA TYR A 10 6.52 -14.92 -17.08
C TYR A 10 5.48 -16.03 -16.95
N SER A 11 5.82 -17.27 -17.34
CA SER A 11 4.91 -18.40 -17.21
C SER A 11 4.56 -18.71 -15.76
N LEU A 12 5.55 -18.84 -14.87
CA LEU A 12 5.32 -19.14 -13.45
C LEU A 12 4.47 -18.06 -12.77
N MET A 13 4.84 -16.79 -12.96
CA MET A 13 4.11 -15.69 -12.36
C MET A 13 2.69 -15.60 -12.91
N SER A 14 2.49 -15.84 -14.22
CA SER A 14 1.16 -15.81 -14.85
C SER A 14 0.23 -16.88 -14.26
N ILE A 15 0.75 -18.07 -13.96
CA ILE A 15 -0.02 -19.14 -13.31
C ILE A 15 -0.51 -18.69 -11.93
N ILE A 16 0.37 -18.04 -11.14
CA ILE A 16 -0.01 -17.54 -9.80
C ILE A 16 -1.05 -16.42 -9.92
N PHE A 17 -0.88 -15.51 -10.87
CA PHE A 17 -1.86 -14.46 -11.16
C PHE A 17 -3.24 -15.05 -11.52
N LEU A 18 -3.27 -16.02 -12.43
CA LEU A 18 -4.49 -16.72 -12.83
C LEU A 18 -5.15 -17.41 -11.63
N TYR A 19 -4.37 -18.02 -10.76
CA TYR A 19 -4.87 -18.64 -9.54
C TYR A 19 -5.59 -17.62 -8.64
N VAL A 20 -4.96 -16.48 -8.35
CA VAL A 20 -5.54 -15.43 -7.50
C VAL A 20 -6.77 -14.78 -8.14
N LEU A 21 -6.75 -14.56 -9.45
CA LEU A 21 -7.92 -14.07 -10.20
C LEU A 21 -9.08 -15.08 -10.09
N THR A 22 -8.80 -16.37 -10.28
CA THR A 22 -9.80 -17.43 -10.15
C THR A 22 -10.38 -17.47 -8.74
N GLN A 23 -9.53 -17.38 -7.71
CA GLN A 23 -9.97 -17.32 -6.32
C GLN A 23 -10.87 -16.10 -6.04
N SER A 24 -10.52 -14.94 -6.60
CA SER A 24 -11.29 -13.70 -6.45
C SER A 24 -12.68 -13.81 -7.10
N VAL A 25 -12.75 -14.36 -8.32
CA VAL A 25 -14.02 -14.63 -9.01
C VAL A 25 -14.86 -15.65 -8.25
N TYR A 26 -14.25 -16.74 -7.79
CA TYR A 26 -14.94 -17.75 -6.99
C TYR A 26 -15.55 -17.17 -5.70
N ALA A 27 -14.79 -16.35 -4.98
CA ALA A 27 -15.26 -15.68 -3.77
C ALA A 27 -16.44 -14.72 -4.08
N LEU A 28 -16.37 -13.95 -5.16
CA LEU A 28 -17.45 -13.07 -5.61
C LEU A 28 -18.73 -13.84 -5.94
N LEU A 29 -18.62 -14.95 -6.67
CA LEU A 29 -19.77 -15.80 -7.01
C LEU A 29 -20.42 -16.40 -5.76
N LYS A 30 -19.61 -16.87 -4.80
CA LYS A 30 -20.11 -17.42 -3.53
C LYS A 30 -20.77 -16.35 -2.67
N ALA A 31 -20.20 -15.15 -2.59
CA ALA A 31 -20.78 -14.02 -1.88
C ALA A 31 -22.12 -13.60 -2.50
N LYS A 32 -22.20 -13.54 -3.84
CA LYS A 32 -23.45 -13.26 -4.57
C LYS A 32 -24.54 -14.29 -4.27
N LYS A 33 -24.20 -15.58 -4.32
CA LYS A 33 -25.15 -16.66 -3.97
C LYS A 33 -25.66 -16.51 -2.54
N ARG A 34 -24.75 -16.25 -1.59
CA ARG A 34 -25.13 -16.07 -0.19
C ARG A 34 -25.98 -14.83 0.06
N ALA A 35 -25.75 -13.73 -0.64
CA ALA A 35 -26.57 -12.53 -0.56
C ALA A 35 -28.02 -12.81 -1.02
N ILE A 36 -28.20 -13.58 -2.10
CA ILE A 36 -29.53 -13.98 -2.56
C ILE A 36 -30.25 -14.85 -1.51
N GLU A 37 -29.55 -15.82 -0.90
CA GLU A 37 -30.11 -16.66 0.18
C GLU A 37 -30.55 -15.85 1.41
N LEU A 38 -29.92 -14.70 1.66
CA LEU A 38 -30.25 -13.78 2.76
C LEU A 38 -31.37 -12.79 2.42
N GLY A 39 -31.94 -12.86 1.22
CA GLY A 39 -33.08 -12.02 0.80
C GLY A 39 -32.71 -10.66 0.22
N PHE A 40 -31.44 -10.43 -0.17
CA PHE A 40 -31.07 -9.19 -0.87
C PHE A 40 -31.62 -9.17 -2.31
N SER A 41 -32.07 -8.00 -2.75
CA SER A 41 -32.57 -7.82 -4.12
C SER A 41 -31.42 -7.89 -5.15
N LYS A 42 -31.74 -8.26 -6.40
CA LYS A 42 -30.74 -8.29 -7.48
C LYS A 42 -30.15 -6.90 -7.76
N GLU A 43 -30.98 -5.87 -7.65
CA GLU A 43 -30.59 -4.47 -7.81
C GLU A 43 -29.59 -4.06 -6.73
N GLN A 44 -29.85 -4.39 -5.46
CA GLN A 44 -28.93 -4.10 -4.35
C GLN A 44 -27.57 -4.78 -4.57
N ILE A 45 -27.58 -6.05 -5.00
CA ILE A 45 -26.34 -6.80 -5.27
C ILE A 45 -25.57 -6.16 -6.44
N ASN A 46 -26.23 -5.89 -7.56
CA ASN A 46 -25.58 -5.31 -8.74
C ASN A 46 -25.05 -3.90 -8.47
N GLN A 47 -25.81 -3.08 -7.75
CA GLN A 47 -25.39 -1.74 -7.35
C GLN A 47 -24.16 -1.80 -6.42
N THR A 48 -24.13 -2.75 -5.47
CA THR A 48 -22.98 -2.95 -4.58
C THR A 48 -21.74 -3.40 -5.35
N ILE A 49 -21.88 -4.34 -6.29
CA ILE A 49 -20.77 -4.79 -7.13
C ILE A 49 -20.25 -3.64 -8.00
N SER A 50 -21.15 -2.93 -8.70
CA SER A 50 -20.78 -1.81 -9.58
C SER A 50 -20.08 -0.68 -8.82
N SER A 51 -20.65 -0.25 -7.69
CA SER A 51 -20.04 0.78 -6.85
C SER A 51 -18.67 0.35 -6.31
N SER A 52 -18.51 -0.91 -5.90
CA SER A 52 -17.22 -1.44 -5.42
C SER A 52 -16.17 -1.51 -6.53
N MET A 53 -16.57 -1.86 -7.76
CA MET A 53 -15.67 -1.87 -8.92
C MET A 53 -15.20 -0.46 -9.30
N VAL A 54 -16.11 0.51 -9.33
CA VAL A 54 -15.72 1.90 -9.60
C VAL A 54 -14.83 2.44 -8.48
N PHE A 55 -15.16 2.08 -7.24
CA PHE A 55 -14.42 2.52 -6.07
C PHE A 55 -12.97 2.00 -6.03
N SER A 56 -12.71 0.77 -6.49
CA SER A 56 -11.36 0.19 -6.49
C SER A 56 -10.41 0.85 -7.48
N LEU A 57 -10.92 1.50 -8.54
CA LEU A 57 -10.09 2.11 -9.59
C LEU A 57 -9.15 3.19 -9.05
N ALA A 58 -9.62 4.04 -8.15
CA ALA A 58 -8.81 5.17 -7.68
C ALA A 58 -7.61 4.74 -6.82
N PRO A 59 -7.76 3.85 -5.81
CA PRO A 59 -6.60 3.24 -5.15
C PRO A 59 -5.68 2.49 -6.13
N SER A 60 -6.23 1.81 -7.15
CA SER A 60 -5.44 1.08 -8.14
C SER A 60 -4.53 1.97 -8.98
N VAL A 61 -4.98 3.15 -9.42
CA VAL A 61 -4.13 4.10 -10.14
C VAL A 61 -2.92 4.50 -9.31
N ALA A 62 -3.12 4.74 -8.03
CA ALA A 62 -2.05 5.14 -7.13
C ALA A 62 -1.04 3.98 -6.90
N ILE A 63 -1.54 2.74 -6.83
CA ILE A 63 -0.70 1.53 -6.80
C ILE A 63 0.09 1.35 -8.09
N LEU A 64 -0.49 1.63 -9.27
CA LEU A 64 0.19 1.52 -10.56
C LEU A 64 1.42 2.43 -10.65
N ILE A 65 1.37 3.63 -10.06
CA ILE A 65 2.55 4.52 -10.00
C ILE A 65 3.67 3.86 -9.17
N GLY A 66 3.31 3.26 -8.04
CA GLY A 66 4.25 2.48 -7.22
C GLY A 66 4.83 1.25 -7.94
N LEU A 67 4.00 0.58 -8.74
CA LEU A 67 4.42 -0.55 -9.57
C LEU A 67 5.48 -0.14 -10.61
N VAL A 68 5.35 1.05 -11.22
CA VAL A 68 6.35 1.57 -12.17
C VAL A 68 7.71 1.72 -11.50
N ALA A 69 7.75 2.20 -10.24
CA ALA A 69 8.99 2.32 -9.49
C ALA A 69 9.63 0.95 -9.21
N LEU A 70 8.85 -0.03 -8.76
CA LEU A 70 9.33 -1.40 -8.50
C LEU A 70 9.75 -2.13 -9.78
N THR A 71 9.08 -1.86 -10.90
CA THR A 71 9.40 -2.47 -12.20
C THR A 71 10.83 -2.14 -12.67
N LYS A 72 11.34 -0.95 -12.32
CA LYS A 72 12.74 -0.58 -12.63
C LYS A 72 13.77 -1.45 -11.88
N ILE A 73 13.38 -2.02 -10.74
CA ILE A 73 14.25 -2.81 -9.87
C ILE A 73 14.11 -4.31 -10.18
N PHE A 74 12.86 -4.79 -10.30
CA PHE A 74 12.53 -6.22 -10.34
C PHE A 74 12.00 -6.70 -11.70
N GLY A 75 11.86 -5.82 -12.69
CA GLY A 75 11.13 -6.13 -13.92
C GLY A 75 9.61 -6.16 -13.70
N SER A 76 8.86 -6.11 -14.79
CA SER A 76 7.40 -5.90 -14.73
C SER A 76 6.68 -7.07 -14.08
N MET A 77 7.13 -8.30 -14.35
CA MET A 77 6.42 -9.48 -13.90
C MET A 77 6.58 -9.73 -12.40
N ILE A 78 7.80 -9.62 -11.87
CA ILE A 78 8.07 -9.84 -10.44
C ILE A 78 7.44 -8.70 -9.62
N ALA A 79 7.62 -7.45 -10.04
CA ALA A 79 7.00 -6.30 -9.39
C ALA A 79 5.46 -6.41 -9.39
N GLY A 80 4.88 -6.83 -10.52
CA GLY A 80 3.45 -7.07 -10.65
C GLY A 80 2.96 -8.14 -9.69
N TRP A 81 3.62 -9.30 -9.66
CA TRP A 81 3.23 -10.42 -8.80
C TRP A 81 3.26 -10.03 -7.31
N ARG A 82 4.29 -9.29 -6.88
CA ARG A 82 4.41 -8.82 -5.50
C ARG A 82 3.20 -7.98 -5.10
N LEU A 83 2.85 -6.98 -5.89
CA LEU A 83 1.74 -6.06 -5.58
C LEU A 83 0.36 -6.65 -5.81
N ALA A 84 0.20 -7.61 -6.72
CA ALA A 84 -1.09 -8.16 -7.06
C ALA A 84 -1.61 -9.22 -6.08
N THR A 85 -0.72 -9.83 -5.29
CA THR A 85 -1.09 -10.94 -4.40
C THR A 85 -1.26 -10.49 -2.95
N LEU A 86 -0.19 -9.97 -2.35
CA LEU A 86 -0.14 -9.61 -0.92
C LEU A 86 0.57 -8.29 -0.64
N GLY A 87 1.44 -7.85 -1.55
CA GLY A 87 2.32 -6.71 -1.33
C GLY A 87 1.57 -5.39 -1.32
N ALA A 88 1.85 -4.57 -0.30
CA ALA A 88 1.47 -3.18 -0.28
C ALA A 88 2.63 -2.33 -0.80
N VAL A 89 2.38 -1.40 -1.72
CA VAL A 89 3.41 -0.47 -2.23
C VAL A 89 4.13 0.25 -1.09
N THR A 90 3.39 0.62 -0.05
CA THR A 90 3.87 1.30 1.16
C THR A 90 4.84 0.46 2.00
N TYR A 91 4.95 -0.84 1.73
CA TYR A 91 5.88 -1.76 2.37
C TYR A 91 6.96 -2.25 1.41
N GLU A 92 6.55 -2.76 0.23
CA GLU A 92 7.46 -3.36 -0.76
C GLU A 92 8.55 -2.38 -1.20
N LEU A 93 8.18 -1.12 -1.48
CA LEU A 93 9.12 -0.14 -1.99
C LEU A 93 10.15 0.29 -0.92
N PRO A 94 9.75 0.71 0.30
CA PRO A 94 10.73 0.98 1.37
C PRO A 94 11.59 -0.23 1.74
N ALA A 95 11.03 -1.44 1.75
CA ALA A 95 11.80 -2.65 2.03
C ALA A 95 12.88 -2.89 0.97
N ALA A 96 12.55 -2.74 -0.32
CA ALA A 96 13.52 -2.82 -1.41
C ALA A 96 14.60 -1.74 -1.30
N ILE A 97 14.21 -0.49 -1.02
CA ILE A 97 15.14 0.64 -0.82
C ILE A 97 16.10 0.37 0.34
N ASN A 98 15.59 -0.10 1.48
CA ASN A 98 16.40 -0.35 2.67
C ASN A 98 17.44 -1.46 2.42
N VAL A 99 17.12 -2.44 1.59
CA VAL A 99 18.10 -3.46 1.19
C VAL A 99 19.13 -2.85 0.25
N ILE A 100 18.70 -2.20 -0.83
CA ILE A 100 19.60 -1.65 -1.87
C ILE A 100 20.53 -0.59 -1.29
N ASN A 101 19.99 0.37 -0.54
CA ASN A 101 20.75 1.47 0.04
C ASN A 101 21.42 1.04 1.35
N GLY A 102 20.69 0.41 2.26
CA GLY A 102 21.16 0.15 3.62
C GLY A 102 22.11 -1.04 3.75
N VAL A 103 21.96 -2.07 2.91
CA VAL A 103 22.83 -3.26 2.94
C VAL A 103 23.94 -3.17 1.89
N PHE A 104 23.63 -2.64 0.70
CA PHE A 104 24.55 -2.66 -0.43
C PHE A 104 25.13 -1.27 -0.78
N GLY A 105 24.73 -0.19 -0.12
CA GLY A 105 25.25 1.16 -0.37
C GLY A 105 24.91 1.74 -1.75
N ARG A 106 23.98 1.12 -2.50
CA ARG A 106 23.63 1.52 -3.87
C ARG A 106 22.37 2.35 -3.90
N GLN A 107 22.09 3.00 -5.03
CA GLN A 107 20.83 3.71 -5.25
C GLN A 107 19.94 3.02 -6.29
N ILE A 108 18.64 3.30 -6.23
CA ILE A 108 17.70 2.89 -7.28
C ILE A 108 18.08 3.62 -8.57
N GLY A 109 18.55 2.86 -9.56
CA GLY A 109 19.04 3.39 -10.84
C GLY A 109 20.44 2.91 -11.19
N ASP A 110 21.21 2.46 -10.19
CA ASP A 110 22.50 1.81 -10.41
C ASP A 110 22.31 0.44 -11.09
N THR A 111 23.41 -0.09 -11.63
CA THR A 111 23.42 -1.48 -12.14
C THR A 111 23.28 -2.44 -10.96
N LEU A 112 22.05 -2.91 -10.72
CA LEU A 112 21.75 -3.84 -9.64
C LEU A 112 22.31 -5.23 -9.95
N THR A 113 23.03 -5.81 -8.99
CA THR A 113 23.52 -7.18 -9.09
C THR A 113 22.40 -8.18 -8.81
N THR A 114 22.55 -9.42 -9.28
CA THR A 114 21.58 -10.51 -9.03
C THR A 114 21.38 -10.75 -7.54
N GLU A 115 22.45 -10.66 -6.73
CA GLU A 115 22.40 -10.86 -5.28
C GLU A 115 21.57 -9.80 -4.56
N MET A 116 21.67 -8.53 -4.98
CA MET A 116 20.86 -7.44 -4.42
C MET A 116 19.37 -7.70 -4.65
N VAL A 117 19.01 -8.10 -5.88
CA VAL A 117 17.63 -8.36 -6.26
C VAL A 117 17.07 -9.55 -5.48
N ILE A 118 17.82 -10.66 -5.37
CA ILE A 118 17.39 -11.84 -4.62
C ILE A 118 17.22 -11.52 -3.13
N THR A 119 18.19 -10.81 -2.53
CA THR A 119 18.12 -10.39 -1.13
C THR A 119 16.89 -9.52 -0.87
N ALA A 120 16.61 -8.56 -1.74
CA ALA A 120 15.45 -7.70 -1.61
C ALA A 120 14.13 -8.49 -1.71
N VAL A 121 14.01 -9.42 -2.67
CA VAL A 121 12.83 -10.29 -2.81
C VAL A 121 12.60 -11.13 -1.56
N TRP A 122 13.66 -11.65 -0.94
CA TRP A 122 13.56 -12.41 0.31
C TRP A 122 13.13 -11.54 1.49
N VAL A 123 13.74 -10.37 1.69
CA VAL A 123 13.36 -9.45 2.77
C VAL A 123 11.89 -9.06 2.65
N MET A 124 11.46 -8.67 1.45
CA MET A 124 10.06 -8.35 1.17
C MET A 124 9.14 -9.53 1.49
N THR A 125 9.52 -10.75 1.08
CA THR A 125 8.73 -11.98 1.34
C THR A 125 8.64 -12.29 2.83
N LEU A 126 9.75 -12.23 3.56
CA LEU A 126 9.79 -12.55 4.98
C LEU A 126 8.95 -11.57 5.80
N GLY A 127 8.97 -10.27 5.50
CA GLY A 127 8.13 -9.32 6.24
C GLY A 127 6.63 -9.40 5.89
N CYS A 128 6.24 -10.10 4.82
CA CYS A 128 4.83 -10.45 4.58
C CYS A 128 4.39 -11.74 5.30
N LEU A 129 5.29 -12.53 5.88
CA LEU A 129 4.92 -13.76 6.60
C LEU A 129 4.18 -13.52 7.92
N PRO A 130 4.55 -12.54 8.77
CA PRO A 130 3.86 -12.31 10.03
C PRO A 130 2.33 -12.16 9.90
N PRO A 131 1.77 -11.31 9.00
CA PRO A 131 0.32 -11.23 8.89
C PRO A 131 -0.32 -12.53 8.40
N LEU A 132 0.35 -13.31 7.54
CA LEU A 132 -0.15 -14.60 7.07
C LEU A 132 -0.24 -15.66 8.17
N ILE A 133 0.60 -15.57 9.20
CA ILE A 133 0.58 -16.47 10.35
C ILE A 133 -0.32 -15.91 11.44
N ILE A 134 -0.21 -14.62 11.75
CA ILE A 134 -0.94 -14.01 12.86
C ILE A 134 -2.44 -14.04 12.60
N ILE A 135 -2.90 -13.71 11.38
CA ILE A 135 -4.33 -13.60 11.10
C ILE A 135 -5.04 -14.96 11.27
N PRO A 136 -4.66 -16.07 10.61
CA PRO A 136 -5.39 -17.33 10.76
C PRO A 136 -5.41 -17.86 12.20
N PHE A 137 -4.30 -17.73 12.94
CA PHE A 137 -4.17 -18.29 14.29
C PHE A 137 -4.75 -17.40 15.40
N PHE A 138 -4.68 -16.08 15.25
CA PHE A 138 -5.02 -15.13 16.32
C PHE A 138 -6.22 -14.23 16.01
N PHE A 139 -6.73 -14.18 14.78
CA PHE A 139 -7.85 -13.30 14.42
C PHE A 139 -9.06 -13.51 15.32
N LYS A 140 -9.45 -14.77 15.60
CA LYS A 140 -10.60 -15.04 16.49
C LYS A 140 -10.37 -14.52 17.90
N LYS A 141 -9.15 -14.68 18.45
CA LYS A 141 -8.80 -14.20 19.80
C LYS A 141 -8.81 -12.66 19.84
N MET A 142 -8.20 -12.01 18.85
CA MET A 142 -8.19 -10.54 18.74
C MET A 142 -9.60 -9.98 18.57
N SER A 143 -10.40 -10.55 17.66
CA SER A 143 -11.78 -10.12 17.40
C SER A 143 -12.67 -10.24 18.65
N LEU A 144 -12.58 -11.36 19.38
CA LEU A 144 -13.31 -11.54 20.64
C LEU A 144 -12.81 -10.59 21.74
N GLY A 145 -11.50 -10.33 21.80
CA GLY A 145 -10.92 -9.36 22.72
C GLY A 145 -11.46 -7.95 22.48
N MET A 146 -11.44 -7.49 21.22
CA MET A 146 -12.00 -6.20 20.83
C MET A 146 -13.50 -6.11 21.15
N LYS A 147 -14.27 -7.17 20.89
CA LYS A 147 -15.70 -7.21 21.20
C LYS A 147 -15.96 -7.07 22.70
N LYS A 148 -15.25 -7.83 23.55
CA LYS A 148 -15.37 -7.74 25.02
C LYS A 148 -14.98 -6.35 25.54
N MET A 149 -13.96 -5.73 24.95
CA MET A 149 -13.55 -4.38 25.33
C MET A 149 -14.63 -3.36 24.98
N ARG A 150 -15.23 -3.47 23.79
CA ARG A 150 -16.34 -2.62 23.34
C ARG A 150 -17.61 -2.77 24.18
N GLU A 151 -17.88 -3.97 24.71
CA GLU A 151 -19.01 -4.23 25.60
C GLU A 151 -18.78 -3.65 27.01
N LYS A 152 -17.53 -3.55 27.46
CA LYS A 152 -17.19 -2.96 28.76
C LYS A 152 -17.09 -1.43 28.73
N ASP A 153 -16.48 -0.87 27.69
CA ASP A 153 -16.30 0.58 27.55
C ASP A 153 -16.09 0.96 26.07
N GLN A 154 -17.05 1.69 25.50
CA GLN A 154 -16.95 2.17 24.12
C GLN A 154 -15.86 3.23 23.94
N THR A 155 -15.55 3.98 24.99
CA THR A 155 -14.53 5.04 25.01
C THR A 155 -13.15 4.43 24.84
N TRP A 156 -12.86 3.32 25.53
CA TRP A 156 -11.60 2.61 25.38
C TRP A 156 -11.41 2.12 23.94
N ASN A 157 -12.44 1.55 23.33
CA ASN A 157 -12.33 1.12 21.93
C ASN A 157 -11.98 2.26 20.97
N GLN A 158 -12.52 3.47 21.18
CA GLN A 158 -12.13 4.65 20.40
C GLN A 158 -10.67 5.02 20.62
N ILE A 159 -10.23 5.12 21.88
CA ILE A 159 -8.84 5.45 22.24
C ILE A 159 -7.85 4.45 21.63
N MET A 160 -8.16 3.15 21.68
CA MET A 160 -7.31 2.11 21.08
C MET A 160 -7.21 2.29 19.56
N MET A 161 -8.32 2.55 18.88
CA MET A 161 -8.31 2.76 17.43
C MET A 161 -7.52 4.02 17.06
N ASP A 162 -7.72 5.12 17.79
CA ASP A 162 -6.97 6.36 17.59
C ASP A 162 -5.46 6.14 17.84
N ALA A 163 -5.10 5.40 18.89
CA ALA A 163 -3.71 5.05 19.19
C ALA A 163 -3.08 4.17 18.09
N LEU A 164 -3.82 3.20 17.54
CA LEU A 164 -3.36 2.39 16.41
C LEU A 164 -3.14 3.24 15.15
N PHE A 165 -4.03 4.19 14.88
CA PHE A 165 -3.88 5.14 13.78
C PHE A 165 -2.66 6.05 13.97
N ILE A 166 -2.47 6.63 15.16
CA ILE A 166 -1.30 7.45 15.48
C ILE A 166 -0.01 6.61 15.38
N GLY A 167 -0.03 5.37 15.87
CA GLY A 167 1.10 4.44 15.78
C GLY A 167 1.51 4.20 14.32
N MET A 168 0.54 3.94 13.44
CA MET A 168 0.79 3.80 12.00
C MET A 168 1.37 5.08 11.38
N ILE A 169 0.82 6.25 11.68
CA ILE A 169 1.36 7.54 11.20
C ILE A 169 2.79 7.73 11.68
N SER A 170 3.09 7.41 12.95
CA SER A 170 4.43 7.56 13.51
C SER A 170 5.48 6.69 12.80
N ALA A 171 5.12 5.46 12.44
CA ALA A 171 6.00 4.55 11.73
C ALA A 171 6.38 5.08 10.34
N PHE A 172 5.43 5.68 9.62
CA PHE A 172 5.68 6.27 8.30
C PHE A 172 6.34 7.66 8.37
N ALA A 173 5.96 8.49 9.34
CA ALA A 173 6.59 9.79 9.56
C ALA A 173 8.07 9.63 9.94
N GLY A 174 8.40 8.63 10.77
CA GLY A 174 9.78 8.32 11.13
C GLY A 174 10.66 8.04 9.91
N TYR A 175 10.15 7.32 8.91
CA TYR A 175 10.89 7.07 7.66
C TYR A 175 11.18 8.35 6.86
N ILE A 176 10.26 9.32 6.89
CA ILE A 176 10.42 10.60 6.18
C ILE A 176 11.39 11.53 6.92
N LEU A 177 11.34 11.53 8.26
CA LEU A 177 12.12 12.41 9.13
C LEU A 177 13.54 11.89 9.40
N ALA A 178 13.78 10.59 9.20
CA ALA A 178 15.09 10.00 9.42
C ALA A 178 16.16 10.68 8.54
N PRO A 179 17.32 11.05 9.12
CA PRO A 179 18.40 11.67 8.37
C PRO A 179 18.91 10.69 7.30
N LYS A 180 19.07 11.20 6.08
CA LYS A 180 19.67 10.45 4.98
C LYS A 180 21.16 10.70 4.99
N THR A 181 21.94 9.63 4.89
CA THR A 181 23.40 9.67 4.78
C THR A 181 23.81 9.11 3.43
N PRO A 182 23.92 9.95 2.38
CA PRO A 182 24.58 9.55 1.15
C PRO A 182 26.05 9.21 1.44
N GLU A 183 26.63 8.31 0.66
CA GLU A 183 28.06 8.04 0.75
C GLU A 183 28.86 9.31 0.45
N GLY A 184 29.62 9.79 1.44
CA GLY A 184 30.53 10.93 1.31
C GLY A 184 29.96 12.31 1.64
N GLU A 185 28.71 12.43 2.09
CA GLU A 185 28.10 13.70 2.52
C GLU A 185 27.64 13.65 4.00
N ASP A 186 27.53 14.82 4.62
CA ASP A 186 26.98 14.95 5.98
C ASP A 186 25.50 14.50 6.02
N PRO A 187 25.05 13.87 7.13
CA PRO A 187 23.66 13.49 7.30
C PRO A 187 22.74 14.71 7.13
N TYR A 188 21.77 14.63 6.21
CA TYR A 188 20.79 15.70 6.01
C TYR A 188 19.35 15.19 6.14
N ILE A 189 18.45 16.07 6.57
CA ILE A 189 17.01 15.81 6.59
C ILE A 189 16.46 16.24 5.23
N SER A 190 15.72 15.36 4.55
CA SER A 190 15.14 15.67 3.24
C SER A 190 14.04 16.73 3.39
N VAL A 191 14.37 17.97 3.02
CA VAL A 191 13.46 19.12 3.05
C VAL A 191 12.31 18.87 2.07
N LEU A 192 12.60 18.21 0.93
CA LEU A 192 11.59 17.72 0.00
C LEU A 192 10.57 16.81 0.70
N GLY A 193 11.04 15.82 1.47
CA GLY A 193 10.18 14.90 2.22
C GLY A 193 9.28 15.63 3.21
N LEU A 194 9.83 16.61 3.93
CA LEU A 194 9.09 17.44 4.88
C LEU A 194 7.99 18.28 4.20
N ILE A 195 8.31 18.94 3.10
CA ILE A 195 7.35 19.76 2.34
C ILE A 195 6.25 18.89 1.74
N VAL A 196 6.59 17.72 1.19
CA VAL A 196 5.60 16.77 0.66
C VAL A 196 4.70 16.22 1.77
N PHE A 197 5.27 15.93 2.95
CA PHE A 197 4.49 15.49 4.10
C PHE A 197 3.52 16.58 4.58
N ALA A 198 3.99 17.82 4.72
CA ALA A 198 3.16 18.96 5.12
C ALA A 198 2.05 19.24 4.10
N THR A 199 2.38 19.24 2.81
CA THR A 199 1.41 19.48 1.73
C THR A 199 0.36 18.38 1.64
N SER A 200 0.75 17.11 1.84
CA SER A 200 -0.18 15.98 1.95
C SER A 200 -1.15 16.14 3.13
N ALA A 201 -0.64 16.56 4.30
CA ALA A 201 -1.47 16.83 5.47
C ALA A 201 -2.48 17.97 5.22
N VAL A 202 -2.03 19.06 4.58
CA VAL A 202 -2.89 20.18 4.20
C VAL A 202 -3.95 19.75 3.18
N LEU A 203 -3.57 18.97 2.17
CA LEU A 203 -4.51 18.45 1.16
C LEU A 203 -5.60 17.59 1.80
N ILE A 204 -5.24 16.65 2.68
CA ILE A 204 -6.22 15.83 3.40
C ILE A 204 -7.12 16.70 4.28
N MET A 205 -6.59 17.74 4.93
CA MET A 205 -7.37 18.66 5.74
C MET A 205 -8.38 19.47 4.90
N VAL A 206 -7.95 19.96 3.73
CA VAL A 206 -8.81 20.69 2.79
C VAL A 206 -9.89 19.78 2.21
N LEU A 207 -9.54 18.56 1.77
CA LEU A 207 -10.50 17.56 1.32
C LEU A 207 -11.49 17.21 2.45
N GLY A 208 -11.00 17.06 3.68
CA GLY A 208 -11.80 16.87 4.89
C GLY A 208 -12.81 17.99 5.13
N TYR A 209 -12.36 19.24 5.02
CA TYR A 209 -13.22 20.41 5.16
C TYR A 209 -14.27 20.48 4.05
N LEU A 210 -13.89 20.22 2.80
CA LEU A 210 -14.80 20.18 1.66
C LEU A 210 -15.87 19.10 1.82
N MET A 211 -15.49 17.91 2.30
CA MET A 211 -16.44 16.84 2.63
C MET A 211 -17.45 17.27 3.68
N LYS A 212 -17.00 17.94 4.75
CA LYS A 212 -17.88 18.38 5.84
C LYS A 212 -18.82 19.51 5.41
N LYS A 213 -18.33 20.45 4.60
CA LYS A 213 -19.10 21.62 4.14
C LYS A 213 -20.08 21.28 3.02
N TYR A 214 -19.66 20.49 2.04
CA TYR A 214 -20.44 20.18 0.84
C TYR A 214 -21.13 18.81 0.88
N LYS A 215 -20.94 18.03 1.96
CA LYS A 215 -21.48 16.66 2.14
C LYS A 215 -21.18 15.72 0.97
N TRP A 216 -20.01 15.87 0.36
CA TRP A 216 -19.57 15.02 -0.74
C TRP A 216 -19.12 13.65 -0.23
N GLU A 217 -20.08 12.73 -0.06
CA GLU A 217 -19.81 11.37 0.44
C GLU A 217 -18.91 10.55 -0.50
N TRP A 218 -18.96 10.83 -1.81
CA TRP A 218 -18.06 10.20 -2.77
C TRP A 218 -16.59 10.49 -2.42
N LEU A 219 -16.27 11.72 -2.02
CA LEU A 219 -14.91 12.13 -1.74
C LEU A 219 -14.32 11.43 -0.50
N LYS A 220 -15.14 10.93 0.44
CA LYS A 220 -14.67 10.17 1.62
C LYS A 220 -13.88 8.94 1.23
N ASN A 221 -14.33 8.32 0.16
CA ASN A 221 -13.78 7.12 -0.41
C ASN A 221 -12.52 7.44 -1.27
N TYR A 222 -12.52 8.58 -1.96
CA TYR A 222 -11.42 8.96 -2.86
C TYR A 222 -10.33 9.85 -2.24
N ALA A 223 -10.55 10.41 -1.05
CA ALA A 223 -9.67 11.41 -0.45
C ALA A 223 -8.23 10.89 -0.27
N LEU A 224 -8.06 9.67 0.23
CA LEU A 224 -6.74 9.08 0.48
C LEU A 224 -5.95 8.77 -0.82
N PRO A 225 -6.51 8.08 -1.83
CA PRO A 225 -5.82 7.90 -3.11
C PRO A 225 -5.52 9.23 -3.82
N VAL A 226 -6.49 10.17 -3.83
CA VAL A 226 -6.32 11.47 -4.48
C VAL A 226 -5.23 12.27 -3.79
N SER A 227 -5.21 12.33 -2.46
CA SER A 227 -4.14 13.03 -1.73
C SER A 227 -2.78 12.41 -2.01
N MET A 228 -2.68 11.08 -2.14
CA MET A 228 -1.43 10.42 -2.49
C MET A 228 -0.95 10.83 -3.89
N ILE A 229 -1.81 10.76 -4.91
CA ILE A 229 -1.45 11.12 -6.30
C ILE A 229 -1.05 12.60 -6.41
N VAL A 230 -1.84 13.51 -5.81
CA VAL A 230 -1.56 14.95 -5.85
C VAL A 230 -0.25 15.26 -5.13
N SER A 231 0.00 14.64 -3.97
CA SER A 231 1.25 14.83 -3.22
C SER A 231 2.46 14.31 -4.00
N MET A 232 2.33 13.19 -4.72
CA MET A 232 3.39 12.68 -5.60
C MET A 232 3.66 13.63 -6.78
N ALA A 233 2.62 14.21 -7.38
CA ALA A 233 2.78 15.19 -8.45
C ALA A 233 3.49 16.47 -7.94
N LEU A 234 3.10 16.96 -6.76
CA LEU A 234 3.76 18.10 -6.12
C LEU A 234 5.23 17.78 -5.77
N ALA A 235 5.54 16.55 -5.35
CA ALA A 235 6.92 16.13 -5.10
C ALA A 235 7.81 16.28 -6.34
N ILE A 236 7.30 15.96 -7.54
CA ILE A 236 8.03 16.15 -8.81
C ILE A 236 8.26 17.64 -9.06
N VAL A 237 7.26 18.49 -8.81
CA VAL A 237 7.39 19.95 -8.96
C VAL A 237 8.43 20.51 -8.00
N TYR A 238 8.39 20.14 -6.73
CA TYR A 238 9.36 20.60 -5.73
C TYR A 238 10.78 20.12 -6.03
N ALA A 239 10.94 18.87 -6.47
CA ALA A 239 12.23 18.36 -6.93
C ALA A 239 12.75 19.15 -8.15
N GLY A 240 11.87 19.49 -9.10
CA GLY A 240 12.21 20.33 -10.25
C GLY A 240 12.61 21.76 -9.90
N LEU A 241 12.15 22.28 -8.75
CA LEU A 241 12.56 23.58 -8.20
C LEU A 241 13.88 23.53 -7.40
N GLY A 242 14.54 22.37 -7.35
CA GLY A 242 15.85 22.19 -6.71
C GLY A 242 15.79 21.88 -5.20
N VAL A 243 14.62 21.55 -4.66
CA VAL A 243 14.47 21.14 -3.26
C VAL A 243 14.96 19.69 -3.07
N ARG A 244 15.90 19.48 -2.15
CA ARG A 244 16.46 18.15 -1.78
C ARG A 244 15.80 17.57 -0.52
#